data_AF-A0A8H3HFP8-F1
#
_entry.id   AF-A0A8H3HFP8-F1
#
_cell.length_a   1.000
_cell.length_b   1.000
_cell.length_c   1.000
_cell.angle_alpha   90.00
_cell.angle_beta   90.00
_cell.angle_gamma   90.00
#
_symmetry.space_group_name_H-M   'P 1'
#
loop_
_entity.id
_entity.type
_entity.pdbx_description
1 polymer ?
#
loop_
_entity_poly.entity_id
_entity_poly.type
_entity_poly.pdbx_seq_one_letter_code
_entity_poly.pdbx_strand_id
1 'polypeptide(L)'
;MSKPLSPDAFKSYCVYQIYPASFADANGDGVGDLAGIQSKLDPQKDMGYDISDYQDIDPKYGTLEDWDSLLKETHKLGMRLVMDLVVNHTSDQPTKHAWFKESRSSKSDPKRDWYVWRPPKFDAQGNRKPPNNWASIFGGSAWEWDETTQEYYLHLFVTEQPDLNWENPEVRQAVWKAMRWWMDKGCDGFRMDVINLISKVPGLPDAPVTVPDREYQPGDKYYCNGPRVHDYLQEMHREVLSRYPNYFTVGESPFTHDPRDLLPLSLQTSVSDSLIQPHDPTNKHLDATHNPLIPRTPSLPEIKSVINKWQTFMFNHGGWNSLYMENHDQARSVSRLLGFGISADKKSFDFGLYKQDLEMYWSVGAKLLAILHTTQGGTVFIYQGEEIGATNVPREWSIEEYKDVATINFYAESVQFYIPWQS
;
A
#
# COMPACT_ATOMS: atom_id res chain seq x y z
N MET A 1 5.09 -20.09 28.87
CA MET A 1 3.86 -19.63 28.20
C MET A 1 3.46 -18.31 28.84
N SER A 2 3.31 -17.26 28.05
CA SER A 2 2.64 -16.03 28.46
C SER A 2 1.16 -16.31 28.77
N LYS A 3 0.50 -15.43 29.53
CA LYS A 3 -0.97 -15.46 29.60
C LYS A 3 -1.53 -15.05 28.23
N PRO A 4 -2.69 -15.60 27.80
CA PRO A 4 -3.44 -14.98 26.72
C PRO A 4 -3.77 -13.53 27.11
N LEU A 5 -3.62 -12.63 26.15
CA LEU A 5 -3.97 -11.23 26.29
C LEU A 5 -5.50 -11.05 26.17
N SER A 6 -5.98 -9.85 26.48
CA SER A 6 -7.34 -9.46 26.07
C SER A 6 -7.43 -9.46 24.54
N PRO A 7 -8.56 -9.84 23.93
CA PRO A 7 -8.82 -9.57 22.51
C PRO A 7 -8.55 -8.11 22.14
N ASP A 8 -8.82 -7.19 23.07
CA ASP A 8 -8.61 -5.74 22.92
C ASP A 8 -7.15 -5.28 23.11
N ALA A 9 -6.17 -6.16 23.34
CA ALA A 9 -4.80 -5.73 23.69
C ALA A 9 -4.11 -4.87 22.61
N PHE A 10 -4.45 -5.07 21.33
CA PHE A 10 -3.93 -4.26 20.22
C PHE A 10 -4.25 -2.76 20.35
N LYS A 11 -5.31 -2.42 21.08
CA LYS A 11 -5.72 -1.04 21.40
C LYS A 11 -4.72 -0.30 22.29
N SER A 12 -3.72 -1.01 22.82
CA SER A 12 -2.62 -0.46 23.63
C SER A 12 -1.24 -0.54 22.96
N TYR A 13 -1.16 -1.03 21.71
CA TYR A 13 0.11 -1.15 21.00
C TYR A 13 0.53 0.20 20.39
N CYS A 14 1.85 0.40 20.35
CA CYS A 14 2.49 1.31 19.40
C CYS A 14 3.28 0.41 18.43
N VAL A 15 3.02 0.55 17.14
CA VAL A 15 3.69 -0.14 16.04
C VAL A 15 4.81 0.77 15.53
N TYR A 16 5.93 0.18 15.12
CA TYR A 16 7.02 0.87 14.44
C TYR A 16 7.21 0.21 13.07
N GLN A 17 6.96 0.95 11.98
CA GLN A 17 7.12 0.42 10.63
C GLN A 17 8.58 0.57 10.18
N ILE A 18 9.22 -0.58 9.97
CA ILE A 18 10.52 -0.69 9.33
C ILE A 18 10.30 -0.95 7.83
N TYR A 19 11.07 -0.27 6.99
CA TYR A 19 11.18 -0.53 5.57
C TYR A 19 12.60 -1.08 5.31
N PRO A 20 12.79 -2.42 5.24
CA PRO A 20 14.09 -3.05 5.40
C PRO A 20 15.17 -2.44 4.50
N ALA A 21 14.84 -2.24 3.22
CA ALA A 21 15.68 -1.66 2.17
C ALA A 21 16.32 -0.29 2.51
N SER A 22 15.85 0.42 3.54
CA SER A 22 16.43 1.70 3.97
C SER A 22 16.42 1.90 5.49
N PHE A 23 16.46 0.82 6.27
CA PHE A 23 16.58 0.91 7.74
C PHE A 23 18.03 0.99 8.18
N ALA A 24 18.81 -0.07 7.96
CA ALA A 24 20.24 -0.14 8.22
C ALA A 24 20.89 -1.23 7.37
N ASP A 25 22.15 -1.01 6.97
CA ASP A 25 23.03 -1.92 6.23
C ASP A 25 24.18 -2.36 7.15
N ALA A 26 24.38 -3.67 7.34
CA ALA A 26 25.55 -4.22 8.06
C ALA A 26 26.55 -4.95 7.14
N ASN A 27 26.27 -4.97 5.84
CA ASN A 27 26.95 -5.77 4.83
C ASN A 27 27.90 -4.91 3.96
N GLY A 28 27.55 -3.63 3.74
CA GLY A 28 28.31 -2.64 3.00
C GLY A 28 27.98 -2.50 1.50
N ASP A 29 26.82 -2.96 1.02
CA ASP A 29 26.38 -2.78 -0.37
C ASP A 29 25.51 -1.54 -0.62
N GLY A 30 25.07 -0.85 0.44
CA GLY A 30 24.27 0.37 0.36
C GLY A 30 22.77 0.14 0.27
N VAL A 31 22.27 -1.07 0.53
CA VAL A 31 20.83 -1.33 0.76
C VAL A 31 20.61 -1.94 2.13
N GLY A 32 19.58 -1.46 2.83
CA GLY A 32 19.20 -2.06 4.11
C GLY A 32 18.55 -3.42 3.95
N ASP A 33 18.65 -4.24 4.99
CA ASP A 33 18.53 -5.68 4.86
C ASP A 33 18.11 -6.36 6.17
N LEU A 34 17.77 -7.66 6.14
CA LEU A 34 17.63 -8.39 7.40
C LEU A 34 19.01 -8.51 8.09
N ALA A 35 20.20 -8.27 7.49
CA ALA A 35 21.08 -7.06 7.36
C ALA A 35 21.63 -6.15 8.47
N GLY A 36 21.31 -4.85 8.43
CA GLY A 36 21.33 -3.99 9.63
C GLY A 36 20.54 -4.56 10.81
N ILE A 37 19.93 -5.73 10.57
CA ILE A 37 19.27 -6.66 11.44
C ILE A 37 20.00 -8.08 11.51
N GLN A 38 20.97 -8.49 10.61
CA GLN A 38 21.62 -9.83 10.22
C GLN A 38 22.35 -10.01 8.79
N SER A 39 21.90 -10.69 7.66
CA SER A 39 22.42 -10.67 6.19
C SER A 39 21.78 -11.68 5.14
N LYS A 40 21.82 -11.73 3.75
CA LYS A 40 22.40 -11.08 2.47
C LYS A 40 21.91 -11.85 1.14
N LEU A 41 21.64 -11.48 -0.18
CA LEU A 41 21.48 -10.32 -1.13
C LEU A 41 20.50 -10.60 -2.41
N ASP A 42 19.73 -9.63 -3.00
CA ASP A 42 18.92 -9.55 -4.31
C ASP A 42 17.53 -10.30 -4.47
N PRO A 43 16.43 -9.84 -5.20
CA PRO A 43 16.10 -8.61 -6.01
C PRO A 43 14.73 -7.88 -5.73
N GLN A 44 14.45 -6.68 -6.32
CA GLN A 44 13.20 -5.89 -6.09
C GLN A 44 12.70 -5.03 -7.29
N LYS A 45 11.39 -5.06 -7.63
CA LYS A 45 10.75 -4.16 -8.64
C LYS A 45 9.84 -3.11 -8.02
N ASP A 46 8.84 -3.54 -7.25
CA ASP A 46 8.02 -2.67 -6.40
C ASP A 46 8.50 -2.79 -4.94
N MET A 47 9.83 -2.71 -4.78
CA MET A 47 10.57 -2.72 -3.50
C MET A 47 10.23 -3.85 -2.50
N GLY A 48 9.58 -4.93 -2.96
CA GLY A 48 9.22 -6.11 -2.17
C GLY A 48 7.75 -6.51 -2.30
N TYR A 49 6.90 -5.65 -2.87
CA TYR A 49 5.48 -5.95 -3.12
C TYR A 49 5.28 -6.94 -4.29
N ASP A 50 6.24 -7.01 -5.21
CA ASP A 50 6.31 -8.10 -6.19
C ASP A 50 6.88 -9.40 -5.57
N ILE A 51 6.06 -10.10 -4.76
CA ILE A 51 6.47 -11.35 -4.09
C ILE A 51 6.60 -12.54 -5.08
N SER A 52 7.73 -13.24 -5.05
CA SER A 52 8.04 -14.39 -5.94
C SER A 52 7.99 -15.78 -5.26
N ASP A 53 8.15 -15.85 -3.93
CA ASP A 53 7.70 -16.97 -3.08
C ASP A 53 7.22 -16.39 -1.73
N TYR A 54 6.14 -16.95 -1.18
CA TYR A 54 5.57 -16.56 0.11
C TYR A 54 6.15 -17.30 1.31
N GLN A 55 6.99 -18.32 1.10
CA GLN A 55 7.49 -19.24 2.14
C GLN A 55 9.02 -19.23 2.29
N ASP A 56 9.69 -18.24 1.71
CA ASP A 56 11.13 -18.00 1.86
C ASP A 56 11.37 -16.52 2.23
N ILE A 57 12.62 -16.15 2.54
CA ILE A 57 13.04 -14.75 2.65
C ILE A 57 13.70 -14.35 1.33
N ASP A 58 13.34 -13.18 0.78
CA ASP A 58 14.10 -12.53 -0.29
C ASP A 58 15.56 -12.48 0.16
N PRO A 59 16.50 -13.16 -0.53
CA PRO A 59 17.89 -13.22 -0.12
C PRO A 59 18.44 -11.84 0.20
N LYS A 60 18.00 -10.78 -0.52
CA LYS A 60 18.33 -9.37 -0.25
C LYS A 60 18.35 -9.01 1.21
N TYR A 61 17.36 -9.50 1.94
CA TYR A 61 17.25 -9.25 3.33
C TYR A 61 18.01 -10.33 4.12
N GLY A 62 17.73 -11.62 3.92
CA GLY A 62 18.56 -12.69 4.49
C GLY A 62 18.03 -14.11 4.38
N THR A 63 18.30 -14.95 5.38
CA THR A 63 17.81 -16.34 5.45
C THR A 63 16.61 -16.51 6.39
N LEU A 64 15.94 -17.66 6.32
CA LEU A 64 14.90 -18.03 7.28
C LEU A 64 15.44 -18.20 8.70
N GLU A 65 16.70 -18.60 8.87
CA GLU A 65 17.40 -18.63 10.14
C GLU A 65 17.62 -17.23 10.73
N ASP A 66 17.92 -16.22 9.89
CA ASP A 66 18.03 -14.82 10.32
C ASP A 66 16.66 -14.25 10.74
N TRP A 67 15.59 -14.63 10.03
CA TRP A 67 14.22 -14.29 10.43
C TRP A 67 13.81 -14.96 11.75
N ASP A 68 14.12 -16.25 11.95
CA ASP A 68 13.85 -16.96 13.21
C ASP A 68 14.66 -16.36 14.38
N SER A 69 15.86 -15.84 14.11
CA SER A 69 16.67 -15.07 15.06
C SER A 69 16.03 -13.71 15.37
N LEU A 70 15.61 -12.93 14.36
CA LEU A 70 14.91 -11.65 14.51
C LEU A 70 13.62 -11.79 15.34
N LEU A 71 12.78 -12.79 15.03
CA LEU A 71 11.57 -13.09 15.79
C LEU A 71 11.89 -13.34 17.27
N LYS A 72 12.90 -14.17 17.53
CA LYS A 72 13.31 -14.59 18.87
C LYS A 72 13.90 -13.45 19.70
N GLU A 73 14.72 -12.58 19.13
CA GLU A 73 15.23 -11.40 19.84
C GLU A 73 14.14 -10.33 20.05
N THR A 74 13.24 -10.15 19.08
CA THR A 74 12.02 -9.32 19.21
C THR A 74 11.15 -9.80 20.38
N HIS A 75 10.87 -11.11 20.47
CA HIS A 75 10.09 -11.71 21.55
C HIS A 75 10.79 -11.66 22.92
N LYS A 76 12.12 -11.80 22.97
CA LYS A 76 12.91 -11.60 24.21
C LYS A 76 12.78 -10.19 24.77
N LEU A 77 12.66 -9.18 23.90
CA LEU A 77 12.43 -7.78 24.28
C LEU A 77 10.96 -7.49 24.65
N GLY A 78 10.07 -8.50 24.56
CA GLY A 78 8.64 -8.35 24.83
C GLY A 78 7.86 -7.67 23.70
N MET A 79 8.49 -7.48 22.53
CA MET A 79 7.88 -6.90 21.34
C MET A 79 7.21 -7.99 20.49
N ARG A 80 6.51 -7.58 19.43
CA ARG A 80 5.81 -8.45 18.47
C ARG A 80 6.38 -8.28 17.07
N LEU A 81 6.41 -9.35 16.28
CA LEU A 81 6.77 -9.29 14.85
C LEU A 81 5.54 -9.53 13.98
N VAL A 82 5.14 -8.48 13.26
CA VAL A 82 4.02 -8.46 12.31
C VAL A 82 4.63 -8.42 10.92
N MET A 83 4.21 -9.34 10.04
CA MET A 83 4.68 -9.39 8.65
C MET A 83 3.77 -8.58 7.73
N ASP A 84 4.24 -8.28 6.52
CA ASP A 84 3.35 -7.84 5.45
C ASP A 84 2.70 -9.03 4.75
N LEU A 85 1.56 -8.82 4.10
CA LEU A 85 0.76 -9.83 3.45
C LEU A 85 0.24 -9.30 2.11
N VAL A 86 1.11 -9.36 1.11
CA VAL A 86 0.85 -8.86 -0.24
C VAL A 86 0.16 -9.94 -1.06
N VAL A 87 -1.19 -9.96 -1.01
CA VAL A 87 -2.00 -11.06 -1.57
C VAL A 87 -3.07 -10.62 -2.55
N ASN A 88 -3.03 -9.37 -3.00
CA ASN A 88 -3.79 -8.94 -4.19
C ASN A 88 -3.13 -9.43 -5.50
N HIS A 89 -1.79 -9.47 -5.55
CA HIS A 89 -0.98 -9.79 -6.73
C HIS A 89 0.27 -10.62 -6.35
N THR A 90 1.07 -11.04 -7.34
CA THR A 90 2.40 -11.72 -7.16
C THR A 90 3.38 -11.28 -8.26
N SER A 91 4.69 -11.51 -8.11
CA SER A 91 5.71 -11.17 -9.13
C SER A 91 5.63 -11.98 -10.44
N ASP A 92 5.88 -11.30 -11.56
CA ASP A 92 6.11 -11.87 -12.90
C ASP A 92 7.60 -12.06 -13.26
N GLN A 93 8.53 -11.40 -12.58
CA GLN A 93 9.98 -11.42 -12.89
C GLN A 93 10.75 -12.51 -12.12
N PRO A 94 12.06 -12.67 -12.37
CA PRO A 94 12.61 -13.28 -13.58
C PRO A 94 12.56 -14.82 -13.51
N THR A 95 12.47 -15.38 -12.30
CA THR A 95 12.21 -16.81 -12.05
C THR A 95 10.71 -17.16 -12.13
N LYS A 96 9.86 -16.12 -11.99
CA LYS A 96 8.38 -16.09 -11.91
C LYS A 96 7.85 -16.68 -10.60
N HIS A 97 6.87 -16.01 -9.96
CA HIS A 97 6.05 -16.68 -8.96
C HIS A 97 5.47 -17.96 -9.57
N ALA A 98 5.65 -19.11 -8.90
CA ALA A 98 5.40 -20.42 -9.51
C ALA A 98 3.97 -20.55 -10.07
N TRP A 99 3.01 -19.91 -9.42
CA TRP A 99 1.62 -19.91 -9.87
C TRP A 99 1.43 -19.14 -11.18
N PHE A 100 2.04 -17.97 -11.37
CA PHE A 100 1.92 -17.21 -12.62
C PHE A 100 2.66 -17.89 -13.76
N LYS A 101 3.78 -18.56 -13.46
CA LYS A 101 4.56 -19.37 -14.41
C LYS A 101 3.73 -20.48 -15.07
N GLU A 102 2.97 -21.19 -14.25
CA GLU A 102 2.06 -22.25 -14.67
C GLU A 102 0.81 -21.64 -15.36
N SER A 103 0.20 -20.62 -14.75
CA SER A 103 -0.97 -19.89 -15.30
C SER A 103 -0.78 -19.32 -16.70
N ARG A 104 0.41 -18.79 -17.02
CA ARG A 104 0.75 -18.26 -18.36
C ARG A 104 1.34 -19.29 -19.33
N SER A 105 1.49 -20.56 -18.91
CA SER A 105 2.06 -21.61 -19.77
C SER A 105 1.10 -22.05 -20.88
N SER A 106 -0.20 -22.11 -20.56
CA SER A 106 -1.27 -22.45 -21.52
C SER A 106 -2.64 -22.06 -20.97
N LYS A 107 -3.66 -21.94 -21.84
CA LYS A 107 -5.05 -21.75 -21.43
C LYS A 107 -5.69 -22.98 -20.76
N SER A 108 -4.96 -24.09 -20.69
CA SER A 108 -5.39 -25.39 -20.15
C SER A 108 -4.63 -25.80 -18.88
N ASP A 109 -3.75 -24.94 -18.37
CA ASP A 109 -3.02 -25.20 -17.14
C ASP A 109 -3.97 -25.13 -15.92
N PRO A 110 -3.85 -26.00 -14.91
CA PRO A 110 -4.69 -25.96 -13.71
C PRO A 110 -4.67 -24.61 -12.99
N LYS A 111 -3.56 -23.85 -13.08
CA LYS A 111 -3.44 -22.51 -12.52
C LYS A 111 -3.83 -21.39 -13.47
N ARG A 112 -4.41 -21.68 -14.65
CA ARG A 112 -4.89 -20.61 -15.56
C ARG A 112 -5.81 -19.64 -14.83
N ASP A 113 -6.85 -20.16 -14.18
CA ASP A 113 -7.81 -19.35 -13.42
C ASP A 113 -7.33 -18.98 -12.00
N TRP A 114 -6.02 -19.06 -11.70
CA TRP A 114 -5.45 -18.45 -10.48
C TRP A 114 -5.17 -16.95 -10.67
N TYR A 115 -5.19 -16.45 -11.91
CA TYR A 115 -5.01 -15.04 -12.28
C TYR A 115 -6.11 -14.58 -13.24
N VAL A 116 -6.30 -13.28 -13.38
CA VAL A 116 -7.41 -12.72 -14.16
C VAL A 116 -7.03 -12.55 -15.64
N TRP A 117 -7.25 -13.60 -16.45
CA TRP A 117 -7.01 -13.62 -17.90
C TRP A 117 -8.25 -13.28 -18.74
N ARG A 118 -8.10 -12.53 -19.83
CA ARG A 118 -9.20 -12.18 -20.75
C ARG A 118 -8.75 -12.05 -22.22
N PRO A 119 -9.62 -12.40 -23.19
CA PRO A 119 -9.35 -12.17 -24.61
C PRO A 119 -9.31 -10.67 -24.96
N PRO A 120 -8.65 -10.28 -26.06
CA PRO A 120 -8.61 -8.90 -26.53
C PRO A 120 -9.99 -8.41 -26.99
N LYS A 121 -10.26 -7.11 -26.78
CA LYS A 121 -11.21 -6.36 -27.60
C LYS A 121 -10.53 -5.94 -28.91
N PHE A 122 -11.32 -5.57 -29.91
CA PHE A 122 -10.83 -4.94 -31.14
C PHE A 122 -11.63 -3.67 -31.42
N ASP A 123 -10.97 -2.62 -31.91
CA ASP A 123 -11.64 -1.40 -32.36
C ASP A 123 -12.17 -1.53 -33.81
N ALA A 124 -12.83 -0.48 -34.31
CA ALA A 124 -13.41 -0.44 -35.64
C ALA A 124 -12.36 -0.46 -36.79
N GLN A 125 -11.08 -0.31 -36.46
CA GLN A 125 -9.94 -0.36 -37.38
C GLN A 125 -9.23 -1.73 -37.31
N GLY A 126 -9.63 -2.60 -36.38
CA GLY A 126 -9.04 -3.92 -36.16
C GLY A 126 -7.81 -3.91 -35.25
N ASN A 127 -7.50 -2.81 -34.56
CA ASN A 127 -6.40 -2.78 -33.60
C ASN A 127 -6.78 -3.56 -32.33
N ARG A 128 -5.80 -4.27 -31.77
CA ARG A 128 -5.93 -4.97 -30.48
C ARG A 128 -6.12 -3.94 -29.35
N LYS A 129 -7.14 -4.13 -28.52
CA LYS A 129 -7.44 -3.30 -27.35
C LYS A 129 -7.60 -4.17 -26.09
N PRO A 130 -7.28 -3.63 -24.89
CA PRO A 130 -7.45 -4.37 -23.65
C PRO A 130 -8.91 -4.69 -23.34
N PRO A 131 -9.19 -5.63 -22.42
CA PRO A 131 -10.53 -6.12 -22.09
C PRO A 131 -11.47 -5.03 -21.54
N ASN A 132 -10.92 -3.99 -20.92
CA ASN A 132 -11.63 -2.76 -20.57
C ASN A 132 -10.65 -1.55 -20.56
N ASN A 133 -11.17 -0.36 -20.28
CA ASN A 133 -10.40 0.89 -20.21
C ASN A 133 -9.83 1.22 -18.81
N TRP A 134 -9.66 0.27 -17.89
CA TRP A 134 -9.10 0.56 -16.57
C TRP A 134 -7.64 1.01 -16.65
N ALA A 135 -7.31 2.07 -15.92
CA ALA A 135 -5.94 2.51 -15.70
C ALA A 135 -5.27 1.72 -14.58
N SER A 136 -3.97 1.44 -14.72
CA SER A 136 -3.13 1.03 -13.58
C SER A 136 -2.95 2.20 -12.62
N ILE A 137 -2.83 1.89 -11.33
CA ILE A 137 -2.52 2.84 -10.26
C ILE A 137 -1.19 3.56 -10.51
N PHE A 138 -0.25 2.91 -11.22
CA PHE A 138 1.06 3.45 -11.59
C PHE A 138 1.15 3.92 -13.06
N GLY A 139 0.00 4.23 -13.68
CA GLY A 139 -0.08 4.83 -15.02
C GLY A 139 -0.26 3.82 -16.16
N GLY A 140 -0.79 4.29 -17.30
CA GLY A 140 -1.10 3.44 -18.45
C GLY A 140 -2.26 2.45 -18.21
N SER A 141 -2.22 1.32 -18.93
CA SER A 141 -3.23 0.25 -18.91
C SER A 141 -3.15 -0.60 -17.63
N ALA A 142 -4.27 -1.07 -17.08
CA ALA A 142 -4.31 -2.13 -16.07
C ALA A 142 -4.24 -3.56 -16.66
N TRP A 143 -3.87 -3.68 -17.94
CA TRP A 143 -3.86 -4.92 -18.70
C TRP A 143 -2.65 -5.00 -19.62
N GLU A 144 -1.87 -6.08 -19.49
CA GLU A 144 -0.69 -6.39 -20.29
C GLU A 144 -0.89 -7.69 -21.09
N TRP A 145 -0.26 -7.79 -22.26
CA TRP A 145 -0.50 -8.81 -23.25
C TRP A 145 0.53 -9.95 -23.21
N ASP A 146 0.05 -11.18 -23.00
CA ASP A 146 0.90 -12.37 -23.10
C ASP A 146 0.85 -12.96 -24.52
N GLU A 147 1.91 -12.75 -25.29
CA GLU A 147 2.04 -13.33 -26.64
C GLU A 147 2.00 -14.88 -26.64
N THR A 148 2.31 -15.55 -25.52
CA THR A 148 2.24 -17.02 -25.39
C THR A 148 0.81 -17.55 -25.52
N THR A 149 -0.13 -16.90 -24.83
CA THR A 149 -1.53 -17.33 -24.76
C THR A 149 -2.48 -16.45 -25.57
N GLN A 150 -2.00 -15.34 -26.16
CA GLN A 150 -2.80 -14.40 -26.95
C GLN A 150 -4.01 -13.87 -26.16
N GLU A 151 -3.76 -13.51 -24.89
CA GLU A 151 -4.72 -12.93 -23.95
C GLU A 151 -4.05 -11.85 -23.10
N TYR A 152 -4.86 -10.95 -22.55
CA TYR A 152 -4.43 -9.99 -21.55
C TYR A 152 -4.54 -10.58 -20.14
N TYR A 153 -3.63 -10.22 -19.24
CA TYR A 153 -3.77 -10.42 -17.79
C TYR A 153 -3.94 -9.08 -17.07
N LEU A 154 -4.73 -9.08 -16.00
CA LEU A 154 -4.94 -7.90 -15.15
C LEU A 154 -3.71 -7.64 -14.26
N HIS A 155 -3.31 -6.39 -14.16
CA HIS A 155 -2.41 -5.88 -13.13
C HIS A 155 -2.90 -4.48 -12.72
N LEU A 156 -3.29 -4.29 -11.46
CA LEU A 156 -3.71 -2.98 -10.96
C LEU A 156 -2.52 -2.04 -10.68
N PHE A 157 -1.30 -2.58 -10.67
CA PHE A 157 -0.04 -1.91 -10.33
C PHE A 157 0.94 -2.03 -11.51
N VAL A 158 2.25 -2.26 -11.30
CA VAL A 158 3.17 -2.47 -12.43
C VAL A 158 2.82 -3.74 -13.21
N THR A 159 3.29 -3.86 -14.45
CA THR A 159 3.10 -5.07 -15.28
C THR A 159 3.60 -6.34 -14.59
N GLU A 160 4.63 -6.21 -13.76
CA GLU A 160 5.25 -7.26 -12.98
C GLU A 160 4.42 -7.72 -11.77
N GLN A 161 3.23 -7.14 -11.52
CA GLN A 161 2.30 -7.48 -10.43
C GLN A 161 0.93 -7.99 -10.95
N PRO A 162 0.85 -9.14 -11.65
CA PRO A 162 -0.41 -9.77 -12.05
C PRO A 162 -1.35 -10.09 -10.87
N ASP A 163 -2.60 -9.67 -10.99
CA ASP A 163 -3.65 -9.80 -9.96
C ASP A 163 -4.14 -11.25 -9.79
N LEU A 164 -4.19 -11.70 -8.53
CA LEU A 164 -4.71 -12.99 -8.13
C LEU A 164 -6.25 -13.05 -8.25
N ASN A 165 -6.76 -14.16 -8.78
CA ASN A 165 -8.18 -14.39 -8.96
C ASN A 165 -8.83 -14.96 -7.70
N TRP A 166 -9.19 -14.08 -6.75
CA TRP A 166 -9.79 -14.46 -5.47
C TRP A 166 -11.14 -15.19 -5.55
N GLU A 167 -11.84 -15.14 -6.69
CA GLU A 167 -13.03 -15.96 -6.92
C GLU A 167 -12.69 -17.46 -6.86
N ASN A 168 -11.49 -17.85 -7.30
CA ASN A 168 -11.00 -19.21 -7.29
C ASN A 168 -10.70 -19.68 -5.84
N PRO A 169 -11.36 -20.73 -5.33
CA PRO A 169 -11.11 -21.23 -3.98
C PRO A 169 -9.71 -21.82 -3.79
N GLU A 170 -9.04 -22.31 -4.84
CA GLU A 170 -7.67 -22.84 -4.72
C GLU A 170 -6.66 -21.75 -4.38
N VAL A 171 -6.79 -20.57 -5.00
CA VAL A 171 -5.98 -19.37 -4.69
C VAL A 171 -6.13 -19.01 -3.21
N ARG A 172 -7.36 -18.93 -2.71
CA ARG A 172 -7.62 -18.61 -1.30
C ARG A 172 -7.04 -19.66 -0.36
N GLN A 173 -7.19 -20.95 -0.66
CA GLN A 173 -6.58 -22.01 0.14
C GLN A 173 -5.05 -22.01 0.10
N ALA A 174 -4.42 -21.60 -1.01
CA ALA A 174 -2.99 -21.41 -1.11
C ALA A 174 -2.51 -20.21 -0.26
N VAL A 175 -3.22 -19.08 -0.30
CA VAL A 175 -2.99 -17.92 0.59
C VAL A 175 -3.16 -18.33 2.06
N TRP A 176 -4.22 -19.06 2.42
CA TRP A 176 -4.41 -19.58 3.78
C TRP A 176 -3.28 -20.52 4.23
N LYS A 177 -2.67 -21.29 3.31
CA LYS A 177 -1.48 -22.11 3.61
C LYS A 177 -0.26 -21.24 3.91
N ALA A 178 0.00 -20.21 3.09
CA ALA A 178 1.10 -19.28 3.30
C ALA A 178 0.98 -18.52 4.63
N MET A 179 -0.19 -17.95 4.92
CA MET A 179 -0.44 -17.25 6.20
C MET A 179 -0.24 -18.16 7.41
N ARG A 180 -0.82 -19.38 7.40
CA ARG A 180 -0.67 -20.33 8.51
C ARG A 180 0.79 -20.68 8.76
N TRP A 181 1.61 -20.83 7.71
CA TRP A 181 3.02 -21.17 7.86
C TRP A 181 3.83 -20.11 8.63
N TRP A 182 3.60 -18.82 8.36
CA TRP A 182 4.23 -17.73 9.13
C TRP A 182 3.73 -17.68 10.57
N MET A 183 2.42 -17.86 10.79
CA MET A 183 1.83 -17.92 12.14
C MET A 183 2.32 -19.14 12.93
N ASP A 184 2.50 -20.30 12.27
CA ASP A 184 3.01 -21.55 12.86
C ASP A 184 4.51 -21.43 13.21
N LYS A 185 5.30 -20.64 12.47
CA LYS A 185 6.66 -20.23 12.86
C LYS A 185 6.69 -19.24 14.04
N GLY A 186 5.55 -18.64 14.39
CA GLY A 186 5.40 -17.76 15.55
C GLY A 186 5.23 -16.28 15.25
N CYS A 187 4.92 -15.89 14.00
CA CYS A 187 4.54 -14.52 13.66
C CYS A 187 3.33 -14.06 14.48
N ASP A 188 3.32 -12.79 14.92
CA ASP A 188 2.26 -12.22 15.75
C ASP A 188 1.09 -11.65 14.93
N GLY A 189 1.19 -11.55 13.60
CA GLY A 189 0.16 -10.88 12.81
C GLY A 189 0.55 -10.42 11.40
N PHE A 190 -0.39 -9.76 10.72
CA PHE A 190 -0.20 -9.22 9.36
C PHE A 190 -0.69 -7.78 9.19
N ARG A 191 0.13 -6.88 8.61
CA ARG A 191 -0.40 -5.78 7.77
C ARG A 191 -0.79 -6.41 6.44
N MET A 192 -1.94 -6.03 5.89
CA MET A 192 -2.47 -6.61 4.66
C MET A 192 -2.52 -5.55 3.58
N ASP A 193 -1.62 -5.69 2.61
CA ASP A 193 -1.49 -4.78 1.48
C ASP A 193 -2.77 -4.73 0.64
N VAL A 194 -3.26 -3.51 0.40
CA VAL A 194 -4.42 -3.19 -0.45
C VAL A 194 -5.60 -4.17 -0.34
N ILE A 195 -5.86 -4.70 0.87
CA ILE A 195 -6.67 -5.92 1.05
C ILE A 195 -8.14 -5.73 0.65
N ASN A 196 -8.60 -4.49 0.54
CA ASN A 196 -9.94 -4.19 0.04
C ASN A 196 -10.09 -4.34 -1.50
N LEU A 197 -8.98 -4.44 -2.25
CA LEU A 197 -8.98 -4.53 -3.72
C LEU A 197 -9.11 -5.98 -4.24
N ILE A 198 -9.07 -6.98 -3.36
CA ILE A 198 -9.02 -8.42 -3.75
C ILE A 198 -10.28 -8.90 -4.49
N SER A 199 -11.44 -8.29 -4.27
CA SER A 199 -12.69 -8.67 -4.95
C SER A 199 -12.95 -7.76 -6.15
N LYS A 200 -12.96 -8.33 -7.35
CA LYS A 200 -13.26 -7.59 -8.60
C LYS A 200 -14.73 -7.78 -8.98
N VAL A 201 -15.38 -6.73 -9.49
CA VAL A 201 -16.77 -6.79 -9.95
C VAL A 201 -16.92 -7.75 -11.14
N PRO A 202 -17.86 -8.72 -11.09
CA PRO A 202 -18.07 -9.68 -12.18
C PRO A 202 -18.25 -9.02 -13.56
N GLY A 203 -17.60 -9.60 -14.57
CA GLY A 203 -17.59 -9.07 -15.93
C GLY A 203 -16.51 -8.01 -16.21
N LEU A 204 -15.91 -7.40 -15.19
CA LEU A 204 -14.86 -6.37 -15.32
C LEU A 204 -15.26 -5.22 -16.27
N PRO A 205 -16.39 -4.54 -16.03
CA PRO A 205 -16.96 -3.56 -16.96
C PRO A 205 -16.08 -2.32 -17.16
N ASP A 206 -16.23 -1.66 -18.30
CA ASP A 206 -15.56 -0.39 -18.59
C ASP A 206 -15.92 0.71 -17.57
N ALA A 207 -14.91 1.50 -17.20
CA ALA A 207 -15.02 2.59 -16.26
C ALA A 207 -15.59 3.87 -16.90
N PRO A 208 -16.37 4.68 -16.15
CA PRO A 208 -16.85 5.97 -16.63
C PRO A 208 -15.67 6.88 -17.01
N VAL A 209 -15.82 7.65 -18.09
CA VAL A 209 -14.83 8.66 -18.45
C VAL A 209 -14.93 9.83 -17.47
N THR A 210 -13.99 9.89 -16.52
CA THR A 210 -13.86 10.93 -15.49
C THR A 210 -12.68 11.86 -15.74
N VAL A 211 -11.66 11.39 -16.49
CA VAL A 211 -10.50 12.18 -16.92
C VAL A 211 -10.47 12.20 -18.47
N PRO A 212 -11.13 13.16 -19.14
CA PRO A 212 -11.40 13.11 -20.59
C PRO A 212 -10.17 12.99 -21.49
N ASP A 213 -9.02 13.50 -21.03
CA ASP A 213 -7.77 13.57 -21.80
C ASP A 213 -6.89 12.29 -21.69
N ARG A 214 -7.36 11.25 -20.97
CA ARG A 214 -6.66 9.95 -20.82
C ARG A 214 -7.42 8.83 -21.54
N GLU A 215 -6.70 7.92 -22.21
CA GLU A 215 -7.31 6.71 -22.79
C GLU A 215 -7.84 5.77 -21.69
N TYR A 216 -7.05 5.59 -20.64
CA TYR A 216 -7.40 4.74 -19.49
C TYR A 216 -7.98 5.58 -18.34
N GLN A 217 -8.93 5.00 -17.62
CA GLN A 217 -9.77 5.68 -16.62
C GLN A 217 -9.67 4.99 -15.25
N PRO A 218 -9.80 5.72 -14.13
CA PRO A 218 -9.85 5.14 -12.79
C PRO A 218 -10.93 4.04 -12.68
N GLY A 219 -10.48 2.82 -12.38
CA GLY A 219 -11.34 1.63 -12.27
C GLY A 219 -11.78 1.31 -10.83
N ASP A 220 -11.38 2.12 -9.85
CA ASP A 220 -11.48 1.89 -8.40
C ASP A 220 -12.86 1.35 -7.98
N LYS A 221 -13.95 1.98 -8.44
CA LYS A 221 -15.34 1.57 -8.22
C LYS A 221 -15.67 0.09 -8.55
N TYR A 222 -14.81 -0.62 -9.28
CA TYR A 222 -15.01 -2.01 -9.69
C TYR A 222 -14.02 -3.01 -9.06
N TYR A 223 -13.10 -2.56 -8.22
CA TYR A 223 -12.19 -3.43 -7.47
C TYR A 223 -12.04 -3.02 -5.99
N CYS A 224 -12.09 -1.73 -5.67
CA CYS A 224 -12.22 -1.23 -4.30
C CYS A 224 -13.52 -1.71 -3.66
N ASN A 225 -13.41 -2.31 -2.47
CA ASN A 225 -14.52 -2.81 -1.66
C ASN A 225 -15.48 -3.73 -2.43
N GLY A 226 -14.94 -4.53 -3.36
CA GLY A 226 -15.75 -5.30 -4.30
C GLY A 226 -16.69 -6.34 -3.63
N PRO A 227 -17.66 -6.87 -4.37
CA PRO A 227 -18.90 -7.47 -3.83
C PRO A 227 -18.71 -8.70 -2.93
N ARG A 228 -17.51 -9.29 -2.88
CA ARG A 228 -17.17 -10.46 -2.06
C ARG A 228 -16.01 -10.23 -1.09
N VAL A 229 -15.49 -9.00 -0.98
CA VAL A 229 -14.34 -8.67 -0.13
C VAL A 229 -14.57 -9.07 1.34
N HIS A 230 -15.74 -8.77 1.88
CA HIS A 230 -16.12 -9.14 3.24
C HIS A 230 -16.22 -10.67 3.41
N ASP A 231 -16.75 -11.40 2.43
CA ASP A 231 -16.81 -12.87 2.49
C ASP A 231 -15.41 -13.49 2.54
N TYR A 232 -14.45 -12.93 1.79
CA TYR A 232 -13.06 -13.38 1.78
C TYR A 232 -12.32 -13.04 3.07
N LEU A 233 -12.56 -11.86 3.64
CA LEU A 233 -12.05 -11.47 4.96
C LEU A 233 -12.64 -12.35 6.07
N GLN A 234 -13.94 -12.67 6.03
CA GLN A 234 -14.55 -13.63 6.95
C GLN A 234 -14.04 -15.06 6.73
N GLU A 235 -13.69 -15.46 5.51
CA GLU A 235 -13.03 -16.74 5.22
C GLU A 235 -11.61 -16.77 5.81
N MET A 236 -10.81 -15.72 5.61
CA MET A 236 -9.48 -15.54 6.21
C MET A 236 -9.52 -15.69 7.74
N HIS A 237 -10.49 -15.03 8.38
CA HIS A 237 -10.64 -15.09 9.83
C HIS A 237 -10.94 -16.52 10.33
N ARG A 238 -11.86 -17.24 9.69
CA ARG A 238 -12.19 -18.63 10.07
C ARG A 238 -11.08 -19.63 9.75
N GLU A 239 -10.45 -19.51 8.59
CA GLU A 239 -9.48 -20.49 8.09
C GLU A 239 -8.04 -20.26 8.56
N VAL A 240 -7.74 -19.06 9.05
CA VAL A 240 -6.43 -18.70 9.59
C VAL A 240 -6.54 -18.03 10.96
N LEU A 241 -6.97 -16.76 11.01
CA LEU A 241 -6.66 -15.87 12.14
C LEU A 241 -7.23 -16.36 13.48
N SER A 242 -8.49 -16.80 13.49
CA SER A 242 -9.18 -17.30 14.70
C SER A 242 -8.58 -18.58 15.31
N ARG A 243 -7.61 -19.21 14.63
CA ARG A 243 -6.87 -20.37 15.14
C ARG A 243 -5.69 -19.97 16.03
N TYR A 244 -5.23 -18.71 15.96
CA TYR A 244 -4.05 -18.22 16.67
C TYR A 244 -4.43 -17.24 17.79
N PRO A 245 -4.00 -17.45 19.04
CA PRO A 245 -4.34 -16.54 20.13
C PRO A 245 -3.51 -15.26 20.04
N ASN A 246 -4.15 -14.11 20.26
CA ASN A 246 -3.53 -12.77 20.33
C ASN A 246 -2.90 -12.26 19.01
N TYR A 247 -3.38 -12.71 17.85
CA TYR A 247 -2.96 -12.15 16.57
C TYR A 247 -3.24 -10.64 16.51
N PHE A 248 -2.43 -9.92 15.74
CA PHE A 248 -2.72 -8.56 15.27
C PHE A 248 -2.96 -8.57 13.77
N THR A 249 -3.93 -7.82 13.28
CA THR A 249 -4.05 -7.55 11.84
C THR A 249 -4.43 -6.11 11.59
N VAL A 250 -3.90 -5.53 10.52
CA VAL A 250 -4.30 -4.22 10.03
C VAL A 250 -4.48 -4.29 8.52
N GLY A 251 -5.72 -4.07 8.07
CA GLY A 251 -6.03 -4.04 6.64
C GLY A 251 -5.75 -2.65 6.08
N GLU A 252 -4.92 -2.56 5.05
CA GLU A 252 -4.85 -1.36 4.23
C GLU A 252 -6.02 -1.31 3.25
N SER A 253 -6.59 -0.14 3.01
CA SER A 253 -7.78 -0.01 2.17
C SER A 253 -7.82 1.29 1.37
N PRO A 254 -6.94 1.45 0.36
CA PRO A 254 -6.94 2.61 -0.51
C PRO A 254 -8.28 2.76 -1.25
N PHE A 255 -8.54 3.95 -1.76
CA PHE A 255 -9.81 4.30 -2.45
C PHE A 255 -11.07 4.13 -1.57
N THR A 256 -10.93 4.00 -0.25
CA THR A 256 -12.05 4.03 0.70
C THR A 256 -11.89 5.17 1.68
N HIS A 257 -12.96 5.94 1.85
CA HIS A 257 -12.85 7.30 2.41
C HIS A 257 -14.00 7.68 3.34
N ASP A 258 -15.01 6.83 3.44
CA ASP A 258 -16.05 6.91 4.45
C ASP A 258 -15.87 5.77 5.46
N PRO A 259 -15.84 6.05 6.77
CA PRO A 259 -15.70 5.01 7.77
C PRO A 259 -16.88 4.03 7.80
N ARG A 260 -18.03 4.38 7.19
CA ARG A 260 -19.16 3.45 6.97
C ARG A 260 -18.83 2.30 6.03
N ASP A 261 -17.95 2.53 5.07
CA ASP A 261 -17.58 1.53 4.05
C ASP A 261 -16.45 0.62 4.57
N LEU A 262 -15.56 1.14 5.43
CA LEU A 262 -14.48 0.36 6.07
C LEU A 262 -14.90 -0.43 7.30
N LEU A 263 -15.83 0.07 8.14
CA LEU A 263 -16.22 -0.62 9.37
C LEU A 263 -16.69 -2.08 9.15
N PRO A 264 -17.46 -2.43 8.09
CA PRO A 264 -17.82 -3.81 7.78
C PRO A 264 -16.62 -4.73 7.50
N LEU A 265 -15.45 -4.20 7.12
CA LEU A 265 -14.26 -4.98 6.77
C LEU A 265 -13.37 -5.31 7.98
N SER A 266 -13.65 -4.77 9.16
CA SER A 266 -12.85 -4.99 10.37
C SER A 266 -13.02 -6.41 10.92
N LEU A 267 -11.92 -7.19 10.92
CA LEU A 267 -11.85 -8.55 11.47
C LEU A 267 -11.47 -8.55 12.96
N GLN A 268 -12.23 -7.82 13.79
CA GLN A 268 -11.96 -7.57 15.22
C GLN A 268 -10.71 -6.71 15.51
N THR A 269 -9.95 -6.28 14.49
CA THR A 269 -8.74 -5.47 14.62
C THR A 269 -8.81 -4.20 13.77
N SER A 270 -7.79 -3.33 13.84
CA SER A 270 -7.85 -1.99 13.25
C SER A 270 -7.92 -2.00 11.72
N VAL A 271 -8.67 -1.04 11.16
CA VAL A 271 -8.56 -0.73 9.74
C VAL A 271 -7.58 0.42 9.58
N SER A 272 -6.71 0.34 8.56
CA SER A 272 -5.84 1.43 8.18
C SER A 272 -6.63 2.49 7.42
N ASP A 273 -7.02 3.55 8.13
CA ASP A 273 -6.89 4.89 7.57
C ASP A 273 -5.91 5.68 8.46
N SER A 274 -5.24 6.66 7.89
CA SER A 274 -4.35 7.57 8.62
C SER A 274 -5.19 8.63 9.34
N LEU A 275 -4.55 9.37 10.24
CA LEU A 275 -5.08 10.67 10.64
C LEU A 275 -5.18 11.66 9.45
N ILE A 276 -4.47 11.37 8.35
CA ILE A 276 -4.13 12.26 7.23
C ILE A 276 -4.01 11.45 5.90
N GLN A 277 -4.90 10.46 5.70
CA GLN A 277 -5.16 9.81 4.41
C GLN A 277 -6.65 10.04 4.02
N PRO A 278 -7.00 9.96 2.71
CA PRO A 278 -7.69 11.13 2.16
C PRO A 278 -9.03 10.83 1.46
N HIS A 279 -9.74 11.90 1.05
CA HIS A 279 -10.87 11.96 0.08
C HIS A 279 -12.32 11.85 0.62
N ASP A 280 -12.76 12.79 1.46
CA ASP A 280 -14.20 12.97 1.66
C ASP A 280 -14.91 13.27 0.31
N PRO A 281 -15.97 12.53 -0.10
CA PRO A 281 -16.62 12.74 -1.40
C PRO A 281 -17.34 14.10 -1.50
N THR A 282 -17.50 14.82 -0.39
CA THR A 282 -18.06 16.18 -0.36
C THR A 282 -17.00 17.27 -0.23
N ASN A 283 -15.75 16.94 0.09
CA ASN A 283 -14.69 17.92 0.31
C ASN A 283 -13.32 17.43 -0.16
N LYS A 284 -12.77 18.11 -1.17
CA LYS A 284 -11.56 17.70 -1.92
C LYS A 284 -10.39 17.41 -0.97
N HIS A 285 -9.95 16.15 -0.95
CA HIS A 285 -8.60 15.61 -0.64
C HIS A 285 -7.60 16.55 0.05
N LEU A 286 -6.93 16.17 1.15
CA LEU A 286 -5.90 17.04 1.75
C LEU A 286 -4.78 17.39 0.76
N ASP A 287 -4.25 16.39 0.07
CA ASP A 287 -3.16 16.56 -0.91
C ASP A 287 -3.63 16.49 -2.37
N ALA A 288 -4.55 15.57 -2.71
CA ALA A 288 -4.76 15.19 -4.10
C ALA A 288 -5.37 16.29 -5.01
N THR A 289 -4.85 16.27 -6.24
CA THR A 289 -5.37 16.93 -7.44
C THR A 289 -5.58 15.86 -8.52
N HIS A 290 -5.81 16.22 -9.79
CA HIS A 290 -5.80 15.23 -10.89
C HIS A 290 -4.41 14.65 -11.21
N ASN A 291 -3.36 15.11 -10.53
CA ASN A 291 -1.99 14.62 -10.64
C ASN A 291 -1.33 14.63 -9.25
N PRO A 292 -0.78 13.51 -8.74
CA PRO A 292 -0.14 13.45 -7.42
C PRO A 292 1.13 14.30 -7.31
N LEU A 293 1.75 14.70 -8.44
CA LEU A 293 2.94 15.54 -8.46
C LEU A 293 2.65 17.05 -8.28
N ILE A 294 1.38 17.47 -8.21
CA ILE A 294 1.01 18.87 -7.98
C ILE A 294 0.87 19.11 -6.47
N PRO A 295 1.71 19.95 -5.85
CA PRO A 295 1.66 20.19 -4.41
C PRO A 295 0.39 20.94 -4.01
N ARG A 296 -0.20 20.53 -2.88
CA ARG A 296 -1.29 21.23 -2.19
C ARG A 296 -0.93 21.38 -0.72
N THR A 297 -1.30 22.52 -0.15
CA THR A 297 -1.17 22.78 1.29
C THR A 297 -2.57 22.74 1.92
N PRO A 298 -2.96 21.69 2.66
CA PRO A 298 -4.27 21.61 3.30
C PRO A 298 -4.44 22.65 4.42
N SER A 299 -5.64 23.17 4.60
CA SER A 299 -5.95 24.07 5.70
C SER A 299 -6.25 23.31 7.00
N LEU A 300 -5.92 23.92 8.14
CA LEU A 300 -6.16 23.33 9.46
C LEU A 300 -7.63 22.91 9.72
N PRO A 301 -8.67 23.61 9.23
CA PRO A 301 -10.04 23.12 9.27
C PRO A 301 -10.28 21.81 8.51
N GLU A 302 -9.66 21.61 7.35
CA GLU A 302 -9.79 20.36 6.57
C GLU A 302 -9.16 19.18 7.32
N ILE A 303 -7.92 19.35 7.81
CA ILE A 303 -7.21 18.34 8.63
C ILE A 303 -8.06 17.96 9.86
N LYS A 304 -8.58 18.96 10.59
CA LYS A 304 -9.45 18.72 11.74
C LYS A 304 -10.76 18.02 11.36
N SER A 305 -11.33 18.31 10.19
CA SER A 305 -12.54 17.66 9.71
C SER A 305 -12.33 16.17 9.42
N VAL A 306 -11.18 15.81 8.81
CA VAL A 306 -10.81 14.41 8.54
C VAL A 306 -10.61 13.65 9.86
N ILE A 307 -9.76 14.15 10.76
CA ILE A 307 -9.51 13.51 12.06
C ILE A 307 -10.81 13.36 12.86
N ASN A 308 -11.62 14.42 12.94
CA ASN A 308 -12.88 14.38 13.70
C ASN A 308 -13.89 13.39 13.10
N LYS A 309 -13.95 13.23 11.76
CA LYS A 309 -14.82 12.24 11.08
C LYS A 309 -14.48 10.82 11.56
N TRP A 310 -13.22 10.42 11.42
CA TRP A 310 -12.76 9.05 11.76
C TRP A 310 -12.85 8.77 13.26
N GLN A 311 -12.33 9.68 14.09
CA GLN A 311 -12.38 9.56 15.55
C GLN A 311 -13.82 9.44 16.07
N THR A 312 -14.72 10.34 15.64
CA THR A 312 -16.12 10.34 16.08
C THR A 312 -16.88 9.13 15.56
N PHE A 313 -16.68 8.72 14.30
CA PHE A 313 -17.42 7.60 13.74
C PHE A 313 -17.00 6.28 14.38
N MET A 314 -15.70 5.95 14.41
CA MET A 314 -15.24 4.65 14.93
C MET A 314 -15.59 4.49 16.40
N PHE A 315 -15.41 5.53 17.22
CA PHE A 315 -15.81 5.52 18.63
C PHE A 315 -17.31 5.22 18.81
N ASN A 316 -18.19 5.89 18.04
CA ASN A 316 -19.64 5.73 18.18
C ASN A 316 -20.19 4.40 17.63
N HIS A 317 -19.45 3.70 16.76
CA HIS A 317 -19.90 2.46 16.11
C HIS A 317 -19.08 1.22 16.51
N GLY A 318 -18.19 1.34 17.50
CA GLY A 318 -17.40 0.22 18.04
C GLY A 318 -16.20 -0.20 17.18
N GLY A 319 -15.83 0.59 16.18
CA GLY A 319 -14.63 0.39 15.38
C GLY A 319 -13.35 0.84 16.10
N TRP A 320 -12.20 0.62 15.48
CA TRP A 320 -10.90 1.06 16.00
C TRP A 320 -10.00 1.56 14.89
N ASN A 321 -9.49 2.79 15.04
CA ASN A 321 -8.58 3.41 14.07
C ASN A 321 -7.17 2.83 14.20
N SER A 322 -6.49 2.61 13.08
CA SER A 322 -5.04 2.86 13.04
C SER A 322 -4.78 4.37 13.10
N LEU A 323 -3.62 4.76 13.60
CA LEU A 323 -3.16 6.16 13.58
C LEU A 323 -1.76 6.14 12.96
N TYR A 324 -1.59 6.85 11.85
CA TYR A 324 -0.28 7.15 11.26
C TYR A 324 -0.33 8.54 10.64
N MET A 325 0.83 9.14 10.37
CA MET A 325 0.99 10.36 9.54
C MET A 325 2.00 10.18 8.40
N GLU A 326 2.86 9.17 8.55
CA GLU A 326 3.87 8.72 7.61
C GLU A 326 3.78 7.20 7.47
N ASN A 327 4.18 6.70 6.31
CA ASN A 327 4.51 5.30 6.01
C ASN A 327 5.50 5.33 4.84
N HIS A 328 5.81 4.19 4.23
CA HIS A 328 6.72 4.10 3.07
C HIS A 328 6.17 4.77 1.79
N ASP A 329 4.86 4.94 1.65
CA ASP A 329 4.20 5.56 0.48
C ASP A 329 3.92 7.07 0.65
N GLN A 330 4.30 7.67 1.78
CA GLN A 330 3.90 9.03 2.14
C GLN A 330 5.11 9.95 2.38
N ALA A 331 4.99 11.17 1.86
CA ALA A 331 5.91 12.26 2.16
C ALA A 331 5.93 12.57 3.67
N ARG A 332 7.10 12.92 4.20
CA ARG A 332 7.35 13.14 5.63
C ARG A 332 6.37 14.17 6.20
N SER A 333 5.74 13.86 7.31
CA SER A 333 4.68 14.66 7.97
C SER A 333 5.17 16.08 8.28
N VAL A 334 6.41 16.19 8.77
CA VAL A 334 7.10 17.45 9.07
C VAL A 334 7.22 18.33 7.81
N SER A 335 7.48 17.74 6.65
CA SER A 335 7.54 18.44 5.37
C SER A 335 6.13 18.77 4.83
N ARG A 336 5.23 17.77 4.79
CA ARG A 336 3.87 17.86 4.24
C ARG A 336 2.94 18.82 4.98
N LEU A 337 3.15 19.03 6.30
CA LEU A 337 2.17 19.70 7.18
C LEU A 337 2.67 21.00 7.82
N LEU A 338 3.96 21.33 7.69
CA LEU A 338 4.58 22.52 8.30
C LEU A 338 5.28 23.42 7.27
N GLY A 339 5.79 22.85 6.17
CA GLY A 339 6.29 23.64 5.04
C GLY A 339 5.10 24.17 4.24
N PHE A 340 4.52 25.29 4.67
CA PHE A 340 3.33 25.83 4.02
C PHE A 340 3.64 26.38 2.64
N GLY A 341 4.72 27.18 2.54
CA GLY A 341 5.25 27.68 1.27
C GLY A 341 4.29 28.53 0.46
N ILE A 342 3.23 29.09 1.04
CA ILE A 342 2.22 29.84 0.29
C ILE A 342 2.55 31.34 0.30
N SER A 343 2.50 31.98 -0.87
CA SER A 343 2.61 33.43 -1.02
C SER A 343 1.68 34.19 -0.06
N ALA A 344 2.08 35.40 0.34
CA ALA A 344 1.31 36.24 1.27
C ALA A 344 -0.12 36.57 0.79
N ASP A 345 -0.36 36.55 -0.52
CA ASP A 345 -1.68 36.74 -1.15
C ASP A 345 -2.47 35.44 -1.39
N LYS A 346 -1.88 34.29 -0.98
CA LYS A 346 -2.40 32.93 -1.05
C LYS A 346 -2.74 32.39 -2.44
N LYS A 347 -2.01 32.83 -3.48
CA LYS A 347 -2.24 32.41 -4.87
C LYS A 347 -1.18 31.47 -5.47
N SER A 348 0.02 31.41 -4.91
CA SER A 348 1.12 30.60 -5.46
C SER A 348 1.94 29.91 -4.39
N PHE A 349 2.46 28.73 -4.72
CA PHE A 349 3.48 28.05 -3.91
C PHE A 349 4.88 28.61 -4.23
N ASP A 350 5.68 28.84 -3.20
CA ASP A 350 7.02 29.38 -3.22
C ASP A 350 7.96 28.43 -2.46
N PHE A 351 8.90 27.83 -3.17
CA PHE A 351 9.83 26.85 -2.60
C PHE A 351 10.94 27.48 -1.73
N GLY A 352 11.21 28.78 -1.88
CA GLY A 352 12.11 29.52 -1.00
C GLY A 352 11.44 29.80 0.35
N LEU A 353 10.16 30.18 0.32
CA LEU A 353 9.35 30.35 1.53
C LEU A 353 9.08 29.01 2.24
N TYR A 354 8.76 27.94 1.50
CA TYR A 354 8.62 26.58 2.01
C TYR A 354 9.83 26.15 2.86
N LYS A 355 11.04 26.43 2.34
CA LYS A 355 12.30 26.11 3.04
C LYS A 355 12.47 26.94 4.31
N GLN A 356 12.12 28.23 4.28
CA GLN A 356 12.17 29.11 5.45
C GLN A 356 11.14 28.72 6.52
N ASP A 357 9.91 28.38 6.13
CA ASP A 357 8.87 27.83 7.04
C ASP A 357 9.39 26.56 7.72
N LEU A 358 9.93 25.62 6.94
CA LEU A 358 10.46 24.36 7.45
C LEU A 358 11.64 24.60 8.41
N GLU A 359 12.65 25.36 8.01
CA GLU A 359 13.81 25.71 8.86
C GLU A 359 13.40 26.43 10.16
N MET A 360 12.39 27.31 10.12
CA MET A 360 11.92 28.06 11.28
C MET A 360 11.09 27.21 12.25
N TYR A 361 10.22 26.32 11.73
CA TYR A 361 9.24 25.62 12.56
C TYR A 361 9.55 24.16 12.86
N TRP A 362 10.51 23.53 12.14
CA TRP A 362 10.85 22.09 12.22
C TRP A 362 10.72 21.48 13.62
N SER A 363 11.52 21.94 14.59
CA SER A 363 11.60 21.29 15.91
C SER A 363 10.37 21.51 16.79
N VAL A 364 9.56 22.54 16.54
CA VAL A 364 8.33 22.82 17.28
C VAL A 364 7.15 22.10 16.63
N GLY A 365 7.08 22.15 15.30
CA GLY A 365 6.05 21.48 14.52
C GLY A 365 6.15 19.96 14.57
N ALA A 366 7.34 19.36 14.49
CA ALA A 366 7.51 17.91 14.67
C ALA A 366 6.99 17.43 16.04
N LYS A 367 7.25 18.19 17.11
CA LYS A 367 6.71 17.90 18.44
C LYS A 367 5.20 18.12 18.54
N LEU A 368 4.66 19.12 17.84
CA LEU A 368 3.22 19.36 17.74
C LEU A 368 2.50 18.22 16.99
N LEU A 369 3.10 17.72 15.91
CA LEU A 369 2.62 16.57 15.14
C LEU A 369 2.68 15.29 15.99
N ALA A 370 3.78 15.04 16.71
CA ALA A 370 3.87 13.90 17.64
C ALA A 370 2.80 13.96 18.75
N ILE A 371 2.52 15.14 19.31
CA ILE A 371 1.42 15.34 20.27
C ILE A 371 0.06 15.10 19.62
N LEU A 372 -0.19 15.62 18.41
CA LEU A 372 -1.43 15.38 17.68
C LEU A 372 -1.64 13.88 17.46
N HIS A 373 -0.61 13.18 16.96
CA HIS A 373 -0.60 11.76 16.64
C HIS A 373 -0.88 10.88 17.86
N THR A 374 -0.11 11.06 18.94
CA THR A 374 -0.13 10.18 20.13
C THR A 374 -1.29 10.44 21.11
N THR A 375 -2.17 11.41 20.83
CA THR A 375 -3.31 11.76 21.71
C THR A 375 -4.69 11.45 21.12
N GLN A 376 -4.77 10.75 19.98
CA GLN A 376 -6.03 10.30 19.39
C GLN A 376 -6.43 8.88 19.86
N GLY A 377 -7.68 8.48 19.65
CA GLY A 377 -8.18 7.13 19.91
C GLY A 377 -7.88 6.18 18.74
N GLY A 378 -6.90 5.29 18.94
CA GLY A 378 -6.50 4.29 17.95
C GLY A 378 -5.17 3.62 18.33
N THR A 379 -4.70 2.71 17.48
CA THR A 379 -3.36 2.09 17.58
C THR A 379 -2.36 2.97 16.84
N VAL A 380 -1.31 3.44 17.49
CA VAL A 380 -0.29 4.33 16.90
C VAL A 380 0.69 3.53 16.03
N PHE A 381 1.05 4.04 14.86
CA PHE A 381 2.05 3.53 13.94
C PHE A 381 3.05 4.65 13.61
N ILE A 382 4.30 4.49 14.04
CA ILE A 382 5.39 5.43 13.76
C ILE A 382 6.21 4.86 12.59
N TYR A 383 6.45 5.66 11.55
CA TYR A 383 7.33 5.23 10.44
C TYR A 383 8.79 5.58 10.72
N GLN A 384 9.72 4.73 10.29
CA GLN A 384 11.16 4.94 10.54
C GLN A 384 11.65 6.33 10.09
N GLY A 385 12.13 7.13 11.03
CA GLY A 385 12.56 8.52 10.81
C GLY A 385 11.55 9.59 11.27
N GLU A 386 10.29 9.24 11.49
CA GLU A 386 9.29 10.15 12.10
C GLU A 386 9.74 10.55 13.51
N GLU A 387 10.35 9.61 14.26
CA GLU A 387 10.79 9.83 15.65
C GLU A 387 11.96 10.83 15.79
N ILE A 388 12.77 11.01 14.73
CA ILE A 388 13.80 12.04 14.64
C ILE A 388 13.35 13.28 13.85
N GLY A 389 12.10 13.31 13.35
CA GLY A 389 11.56 14.42 12.57
C GLY A 389 12.17 14.54 11.16
N ALA A 390 12.42 13.41 10.48
CA ALA A 390 12.98 13.39 9.13
C ALA A 390 12.17 14.27 8.15
N THR A 391 12.87 14.86 7.16
CA THR A 391 12.27 15.70 6.12
C THR A 391 12.28 14.98 4.77
N ASN A 392 11.52 15.51 3.81
CA ASN A 392 11.63 15.08 2.41
C ASN A 392 13.06 15.26 1.87
N VAL A 393 13.37 14.55 0.79
CA VAL A 393 14.63 14.67 0.04
C VAL A 393 14.86 16.10 -0.48
N PRO A 394 16.12 16.50 -0.75
CA PRO A 394 16.44 17.81 -1.31
C PRO A 394 15.68 18.08 -2.61
N ARG A 395 15.20 19.32 -2.78
CA ARG A 395 14.50 19.78 -4.00
C ARG A 395 15.42 19.77 -5.22
N GLU A 396 16.73 19.86 -4.98
CA GLU A 396 17.79 19.95 -5.96
C GLU A 396 18.12 18.59 -6.61
N TRP A 397 17.52 17.49 -6.15
CA TRP A 397 17.58 16.17 -6.81
C TRP A 397 16.78 16.20 -8.12
N SER A 398 17.38 15.72 -9.20
CA SER A 398 16.71 15.52 -10.48
C SER A 398 15.91 14.20 -10.50
N ILE A 399 15.10 13.97 -11.54
CA ILE A 399 14.22 12.79 -11.60
C ILE A 399 15.02 11.47 -11.61
N GLU A 400 16.26 11.50 -12.10
CA GLU A 400 17.17 10.35 -12.19
C GLU A 400 17.64 9.82 -10.81
N GLU A 401 17.50 10.61 -9.74
CA GLU A 401 17.75 10.16 -8.36
C GLU A 401 16.57 9.40 -7.74
N TYR A 402 15.36 9.51 -8.32
CA TYR A 402 14.17 8.84 -7.83
C TYR A 402 14.14 7.39 -8.34
N LYS A 403 13.95 6.45 -7.40
CA LYS A 403 13.92 4.99 -7.68
C LYS A 403 12.51 4.41 -7.70
N ASP A 404 11.52 5.19 -7.30
CA ASP A 404 10.10 4.80 -7.25
C ASP A 404 9.50 4.78 -8.66
N VAL A 405 8.95 3.62 -9.05
CA VAL A 405 8.30 3.38 -10.33
C VAL A 405 7.06 4.25 -10.52
N ALA A 406 6.31 4.55 -9.46
CA ALA A 406 5.13 5.41 -9.54
C ALA A 406 5.53 6.85 -9.88
N THR A 407 6.50 7.43 -9.16
CA THR A 407 7.07 8.75 -9.45
C THR A 407 7.65 8.84 -10.87
N ILE A 408 8.42 7.84 -11.32
CA ILE A 408 8.99 7.80 -12.67
C ILE A 408 7.87 7.80 -13.74
N ASN A 409 6.86 6.95 -13.56
CA ASN A 409 5.75 6.83 -14.52
C ASN A 409 4.87 8.10 -14.52
N PHE A 410 4.50 8.65 -13.35
CA PHE A 410 3.75 9.90 -13.27
C PHE A 410 4.52 11.09 -13.85
N TYR A 411 5.85 11.12 -13.72
CA TYR A 411 6.68 12.13 -14.36
C TYR A 411 6.66 11.97 -15.90
N ALA A 412 6.81 10.74 -16.41
CA ALA A 412 6.75 10.46 -17.84
C ALA A 412 5.39 10.84 -18.46
N GLU A 413 4.27 10.45 -17.82
CA GLU A 413 2.93 10.92 -18.21
C GLU A 413 2.85 12.45 -18.16
N SER A 414 3.32 13.08 -17.09
CA SER A 414 3.23 14.55 -16.93
C SER A 414 4.01 15.31 -17.99
N VAL A 415 5.20 14.82 -18.36
CA VAL A 415 6.01 15.33 -19.48
C VAL A 415 5.21 15.23 -20.80
N GLN A 416 4.61 14.06 -21.07
CA GLN A 416 3.86 13.82 -22.30
C GLN A 416 2.60 14.70 -22.43
N PHE A 417 1.85 14.91 -21.33
CA PHE A 417 0.57 15.64 -21.38
C PHE A 417 0.71 17.16 -21.20
N TYR A 418 1.65 17.66 -20.39
CA TYR A 418 1.68 19.09 -20.02
C TYR A 418 2.77 19.93 -20.71
N ILE A 419 3.90 19.33 -21.14
CA ILE A 419 5.00 20.08 -21.77
C ILE A 419 4.75 20.50 -23.24
N PRO A 420 3.91 19.82 -24.07
CA PRO A 420 3.63 20.26 -25.45
C PRO A 420 2.99 21.66 -25.60
N TRP A 421 2.63 22.33 -24.51
CA TRP A 421 2.01 23.67 -24.50
C TRP A 421 3.01 24.83 -24.29
N GLN A 422 4.32 24.60 -24.40
CA GLN A 422 5.36 25.64 -24.26
C GLN A 422 6.32 25.75 -25.49
N SER A 423 5.84 25.42 -26.69
CA SER A 423 6.56 25.63 -27.97
C SER A 423 5.82 26.56 -28.92
#